data_AF-A0A7S2R2U3-F1
#
_entry.id   AF-A0A7S2R2U3-F1
#
_cell.length_a   1.000
_cell.length_b   1.000
_cell.length_c   1.000
_cell.angle_alpha   90.00
_cell.angle_beta   90.00
_cell.angle_gamma   90.00
#
_symmetry.space_group_name_H-M   'P 1'
#
loop_
_entity.id
_entity.type
_entity.pdbx_description
1 polymer ?
#
loop_
_entity_poly.entity_id
_entity_poly.type
_entity_poly.pdbx_seq_one_letter_code
_entity_poly.pdbx_strand_id
1 'polypeptide(L)'
;EGTDTSALESYLRHSITLSNQPMFLMLDNKPHRIKLLQKYVDAEAIVDPIAVNKDKIVNQRFLNMKEDQKPDGYKDWETWGSPPGSPGQNSWHPKYKEHELLGW
;
A
#
# COMPACT_ATOMS: atom_id res chain seq x y z
N GLU A 1 5.99 -14.58 12.41
CA GLU A 1 5.60 -15.75 11.59
C GLU A 1 6.68 -16.11 10.58
N GLY A 2 7.01 -17.40 10.54
CA GLY A 2 7.90 -18.15 9.64
C GLY A 2 8.97 -17.40 8.82
N THR A 3 10.23 -17.80 8.97
CA THR A 3 11.32 -17.51 8.02
C THR A 3 11.20 -18.27 6.71
N ASP A 4 10.26 -19.21 6.62
CA ASP A 4 10.10 -20.16 5.53
C ASP A 4 9.05 -19.69 4.50
N THR A 5 9.20 -20.17 3.25
CA THR A 5 8.30 -19.97 2.12
C THR A 5 7.28 -21.11 1.95
N SER A 6 7.44 -22.24 2.65
CA SER A 6 6.60 -23.44 2.50
C SER A 6 5.09 -23.18 2.57
N ALA A 7 4.64 -22.38 3.53
CA ALA A 7 3.23 -22.02 3.67
C ALA A 7 2.74 -21.22 2.45
N LEU A 8 3.48 -20.20 2.03
CA LEU A 8 3.17 -19.40 0.84
C LEU A 8 3.13 -20.27 -0.42
N GLU A 9 4.11 -21.15 -0.60
CA GLU A 9 4.16 -22.06 -1.75
C GLU A 9 2.96 -23.01 -1.79
N SER A 10 2.51 -23.49 -0.62
CA SER A 10 1.32 -24.33 -0.52
C SER A 10 0.05 -23.61 -0.99
N TYR A 11 -0.11 -22.32 -0.61
CA TYR A 11 -1.22 -21.50 -1.10
C TYR A 11 -1.14 -21.26 -2.61
N LEU A 12 0.06 -20.95 -3.13
CA LEU A 12 0.26 -20.78 -4.57
C LEU A 12 -0.11 -22.05 -5.34
N ARG A 13 0.40 -23.21 -4.92
CA ARG A 13 0.06 -24.50 -5.54
C ARG A 13 -1.43 -24.79 -5.53
N HIS A 14 -2.10 -24.54 -4.40
CA HIS A 14 -3.53 -24.75 -4.31
C HIS A 14 -4.31 -23.82 -5.24
N SER A 15 -3.97 -22.53 -5.28
CA SER A 15 -4.69 -21.54 -6.08
C SER A 15 -4.70 -21.84 -7.58
N ILE A 16 -3.61 -22.41 -8.10
CA ILE A 16 -3.45 -22.75 -9.52
C ILE A 16 -4.42 -23.86 -9.92
N THR A 17 -4.82 -24.70 -8.96
CA THR A 17 -5.80 -25.78 -9.19
C THR A 17 -7.25 -25.30 -9.18
N LEU A 18 -7.51 -24.05 -8.80
CA LEU A 18 -8.86 -23.49 -8.78
C LEU A 18 -9.32 -23.15 -10.20
N SER A 19 -10.59 -23.40 -10.51
CA SER A 19 -11.19 -23.05 -11.80
C SER A 19 -11.20 -21.55 -12.06
N ASN A 20 -11.22 -20.74 -11.00
CA ASN A 20 -11.06 -19.29 -11.04
C ASN A 20 -9.86 -18.91 -10.17
N GLN A 21 -8.74 -18.58 -10.81
CA GLN A 21 -7.51 -18.24 -10.10
C GLN A 21 -7.63 -16.86 -9.45
N PRO A 22 -7.40 -16.74 -8.12
CA PRO A 22 -7.46 -15.46 -7.44
C PRO A 22 -6.25 -14.58 -7.76
N MET A 23 -6.45 -13.26 -7.72
CA MET A 23 -5.34 -12.31 -7.68
C MET A 23 -4.59 -12.41 -6.36
N PHE A 24 -3.27 -12.38 -6.42
CA PHE A 24 -2.41 -12.45 -5.24
C PHE A 24 -2.05 -11.07 -4.73
N LEU A 25 -2.49 -10.76 -3.50
CA LEU A 25 -2.08 -9.57 -2.74
C LEU A 25 -1.28 -10.01 -1.51
N MET A 26 0.04 -9.89 -1.57
CA MET A 26 0.93 -10.26 -0.47
C MET A 26 1.30 -9.03 0.35
N LEU A 27 0.86 -8.99 1.61
CA LEU A 27 1.28 -7.95 2.57
C LEU A 27 2.62 -8.34 3.23
N ASP A 28 3.68 -8.41 2.44
CA ASP A 28 5.05 -8.77 2.86
C ASP A 28 6.05 -8.26 1.80
N ASN A 29 7.27 -7.92 2.22
CA ASN A 29 8.36 -7.50 1.34
C ASN A 29 9.62 -8.38 1.47
N LYS A 30 9.56 -9.49 2.23
CA LYS A 30 10.71 -10.37 2.43
C LYS A 30 11.26 -10.90 1.08
N PRO A 31 12.56 -10.71 0.78
CA PRO A 31 13.12 -11.01 -0.53
C PRO A 31 12.90 -12.46 -1.00
N HIS A 32 12.96 -13.44 -0.11
CA HIS A 32 12.77 -14.85 -0.46
C HIS A 32 11.32 -15.17 -0.87
N ARG A 33 10.32 -14.48 -0.29
CA ARG A 33 8.89 -14.65 -0.66
C ARG A 33 8.56 -13.96 -1.97
N ILE A 34 9.13 -12.77 -2.20
CA ILE A 34 9.04 -12.08 -3.49
C ILE A 34 9.65 -12.95 -4.60
N LYS A 35 10.84 -13.51 -4.37
CA LYS A 35 11.48 -14.43 -5.34
C LYS A 35 10.63 -15.66 -5.63
N LEU A 36 9.96 -16.20 -4.62
CA LEU A 36 9.03 -17.31 -4.83
C LEU A 36 7.85 -16.88 -5.71
N LEU A 37 7.20 -15.75 -5.42
CA LEU A 37 6.11 -15.23 -6.27
C LEU A 37 6.58 -15.01 -7.71
N GLN A 38 7.74 -14.37 -7.90
CA GLN A 38 8.31 -14.13 -9.21
C GLN A 38 8.52 -15.43 -9.99
N LYS A 39 9.00 -16.49 -9.33
CA LYS A 39 9.15 -17.81 -9.97
C LYS A 39 7.84 -18.36 -10.55
N TYR A 40 6.71 -18.12 -9.88
CA TYR A 40 5.40 -18.55 -10.37
C TYR A 40 4.87 -17.66 -11.49
N VAL A 41 5.20 -16.36 -11.48
CA VAL A 41 4.93 -15.44 -12.59
C VAL A 41 5.73 -15.81 -13.82
N ASP A 42 7.04 -16.04 -13.67
CA ASP A 42 7.95 -16.43 -14.75
C ASP A 42 7.55 -17.77 -15.39
N ALA A 43 6.91 -18.65 -14.61
CA ALA A 43 6.35 -19.91 -15.08
C ALA A 43 4.93 -19.77 -15.67
N GLU A 44 4.42 -18.55 -15.81
CA GLU A 44 3.05 -18.22 -16.27
C GLU A 44 1.95 -18.93 -15.46
N ALA A 45 2.24 -19.33 -14.22
CA ALA A 45 1.33 -20.07 -13.38
C ALA A 45 0.35 -19.17 -12.60
N ILE A 46 0.74 -17.91 -12.38
CA ILE A 46 -0.08 -16.86 -11.76
C ILE A 46 0.13 -15.55 -12.52
N VAL A 47 -0.87 -14.67 -12.49
CA VAL A 47 -0.83 -13.37 -13.18
C VAL A 47 -0.65 -12.24 -12.17
N ASP A 48 0.38 -11.41 -12.38
CA ASP A 48 0.61 -10.10 -11.75
C ASP A 48 0.31 -10.00 -10.24
N PRO A 49 1.02 -10.74 -9.38
CA PRO A 49 0.89 -10.60 -7.93
C PRO A 49 1.38 -9.22 -7.47
N ILE A 50 0.65 -8.62 -6.54
CA ILE A 50 1.04 -7.36 -5.89
C ILE A 50 1.63 -7.68 -4.52
N ALA A 51 2.89 -7.29 -4.31
CA ALA A 51 3.54 -7.33 -3.00
C ALA A 51 3.56 -5.93 -2.38
N VAL A 52 2.95 -5.78 -1.20
CA VAL A 52 2.87 -4.52 -0.46
C VAL A 52 3.66 -4.66 0.83
N ASN A 53 4.55 -3.69 1.08
CA ASN A 53 5.30 -3.64 2.33
C ASN A 53 4.36 -3.35 3.51
N LYS A 54 4.47 -4.14 4.59
CA LYS A 54 3.76 -3.92 5.86
C LYS A 54 4.38 -2.83 6.72
N ASP A 55 5.65 -2.49 6.51
CA ASP A 55 6.28 -1.41 7.26
C ASP A 55 5.62 -0.07 6.95
N LYS A 56 5.70 0.87 7.90
CA LYS A 56 5.24 2.24 7.68
C LYS A 56 5.95 2.81 6.46
N ILE A 57 5.26 2.83 5.31
CA ILE A 57 5.69 3.49 4.07
C ILE A 57 5.93 4.98 4.34
N VAL A 58 5.30 5.50 5.39
CA VAL A 58 5.51 6.85 5.87
C VAL A 58 6.86 6.98 6.57
N ASN A 59 7.80 7.63 5.88
CA ASN A 59 9.08 8.03 6.43
C ASN A 59 8.84 8.90 7.69
N GLN A 60 9.14 8.31 8.85
CA GLN A 60 8.89 8.93 10.16
C GLN A 60 9.62 10.27 10.32
N ARG A 61 10.71 10.49 9.57
CA ARG A 61 11.41 11.78 9.56
C ARG A 61 10.49 12.91 9.15
N PHE A 62 9.68 12.73 8.11
CA PHE A 62 8.78 13.77 7.62
C PHE A 62 7.56 13.95 8.53
N LEU A 63 7.08 12.89 9.20
CA LEU A 63 5.99 13.01 10.17
C LEU A 63 6.40 13.83 11.41
N ASN A 64 7.66 13.70 11.83
CA ASN A 64 8.18 14.37 13.02
C ASN A 64 8.77 15.76 12.71
N MET A 65 8.86 16.15 11.44
CA MET A 65 9.28 17.49 11.04
C MET A 65 8.16 18.50 11.32
N LYS A 66 8.53 19.70 11.75
CA LYS A 66 7.61 20.83 11.77
C LYS A 66 7.18 21.17 10.34
N GLU A 67 5.94 21.64 10.17
CA GLU A 67 5.36 21.93 8.85
C GLU A 67 6.23 22.86 7.98
N ASP A 68 6.85 23.88 8.57
CA ASP A 68 7.75 24.81 7.89
C ASP A 68 9.01 24.14 7.32
N GLN A 69 9.38 22.98 7.84
CA GLN A 69 10.57 22.22 7.45
C GLN A 69 10.26 21.02 6.54
N LYS A 70 8.99 20.67 6.36
CA LYS A 70 8.60 19.59 5.44
C LYS A 70 8.87 20.02 3.99
N PRO A 71 9.17 19.10 3.06
CA PRO A 71 9.15 19.41 1.63
C PRO A 71 7.72 19.75 1.17
N ASP A 72 7.56 20.51 0.09
CA ASP A 72 6.24 21.06 -0.32
C ASP A 72 5.16 20.00 -0.57
N GLY A 73 5.53 18.79 -1.03
CA GLY A 73 4.59 17.68 -1.19
C GLY A 73 4.10 17.06 0.12
N TYR A 74 4.69 17.39 1.27
CA TYR A 74 4.36 16.87 2.59
C TYR A 74 3.74 17.91 3.51
N LYS A 75 3.48 19.13 3.02
CA LYS A 75 2.85 20.21 3.77
C LYS A 75 1.33 20.20 3.64
N ASP A 76 0.65 20.76 4.64
CA ASP A 76 -0.78 21.10 4.58
C ASP A 76 -1.74 19.91 4.39
N TRP A 77 -1.29 18.69 4.66
CA TRP A 77 -2.13 17.48 4.60
C TRP A 77 -3.26 17.49 5.63
N GLU A 78 -3.07 18.21 6.73
CA GLU A 78 -4.06 18.38 7.79
C GLU A 78 -4.96 19.61 7.57
N THR A 79 -4.69 20.40 6.54
CA THR A 79 -5.40 21.66 6.27
C THR A 79 -6.72 21.40 5.55
N TRP A 80 -7.81 21.94 6.10
CA TRP A 80 -9.12 21.92 5.46
C TRP A 80 -9.17 22.92 4.32
N GLY A 81 -9.69 22.48 3.16
CA GLY A 81 -9.92 23.39 2.02
C GLY A 81 -11.10 24.35 2.23
N SER A 82 -11.94 24.13 3.25
CA SER A 82 -13.12 24.95 3.55
C SER A 82 -12.86 25.96 4.69
N PRO A 83 -13.51 27.14 4.69
CA PRO A 83 -13.33 28.14 5.74
C PRO A 83 -13.68 27.61 7.15
N PRO A 84 -13.02 28.12 8.20
CA PRO A 84 -13.33 27.79 9.60
C PRO A 84 -14.83 27.84 9.92
N GLY A 85 -15.38 26.75 10.46
CA GLY A 85 -16.80 26.65 10.83
C GLY A 85 -17.75 26.22 9.70
N SER A 86 -17.23 25.94 8.51
CA SER A 86 -18.03 25.38 7.42
C SER A 86 -18.33 23.89 7.66
N PRO A 87 -19.47 23.35 7.20
CA PRO A 87 -19.80 21.92 7.33
C PRO A 87 -18.73 20.96 6.78
N GLY A 88 -17.92 21.42 5.83
CA GLY A 88 -16.81 20.70 5.21
C GLY A 88 -15.56 20.50 6.08
N GLN A 89 -15.56 20.92 7.35
CA GLN A 89 -14.46 20.73 8.30
C GLN A 89 -14.72 19.55 9.25
N ASN A 90 -14.96 18.36 8.71
CA ASN A 90 -15.15 17.15 9.51
C ASN A 90 -14.37 15.98 8.90
N SER A 91 -14.04 14.97 9.70
CA SER A 91 -13.20 13.83 9.32
C SER A 91 -13.72 12.99 8.15
N TRP A 92 -14.96 13.20 7.72
CA TRP A 92 -15.57 12.50 6.59
C TRP A 92 -15.39 13.24 5.26
N HIS A 93 -14.98 14.51 5.30
CA HIS A 93 -14.63 15.26 4.10
C HIS A 93 -13.14 15.11 3.79
N PRO A 94 -12.76 15.10 2.51
CA PRO A 94 -11.35 15.13 2.14
C PRO A 94 -10.73 16.49 2.52
N LYS A 95 -9.46 16.46 2.92
CA LYS A 95 -8.68 17.67 3.20
C LYS A 95 -8.18 18.32 1.91
N TYR A 96 -7.52 19.46 2.02
CA TYR A 96 -7.08 20.25 0.87
C TYR A 96 -6.20 19.44 -0.09
N LYS A 97 -5.17 18.77 0.42
CA LYS A 97 -4.27 17.93 -0.39
C LYS A 97 -4.93 16.65 -0.93
N GLU A 98 -5.90 16.10 -0.21
CA GLU A 98 -6.66 14.95 -0.69
C GLU A 98 -7.57 15.34 -1.86
N HIS A 99 -8.16 16.53 -1.85
CA HIS A 99 -8.90 17.07 -2.99
C HIS A 99 -8.02 17.28 -4.22
N GLU A 100 -6.79 17.79 -4.05
CA GLU A 100 -5.83 17.94 -5.18
C GLU A 100 -5.55 16.59 -5.87
N LEU A 101 -5.56 15.48 -5.11
CA LEU A 101 -5.29 14.14 -5.64
C LEU A 101 -6.52 13.43 -6.22
N LEU A 102 -7.71 13.76 -5.73
CA LEU A 102 -8.97 13.21 -6.25
C LEU A 102 -9.44 13.93 -7.52
N GLY A 103 -9.02 15.18 -7.71
CA GLY A 103 -9.43 16.05 -8.83
C GLY A 103 -8.62 15.89 -10.11
N TRP A 104 -7.82 14.82 -10.25
CA TRP A 104 -7.02 14.52 -11.45
C TRP A 104 -7.52 13.25 -12.15
#